data_AF-A0A3A2Z3M5-F1
#
_entry.id   AF-A0A3A2Z3M5-F1
#
_cell.length_a   1.000
_cell.length_b   1.000
_cell.length_c   1.000
_cell.angle_alpha   90.00
_cell.angle_beta   90.00
_cell.angle_gamma   90.00
#
_symmetry.space_group_name_H-M   'P 1'
#
loop_
_entity.id
_entity.type
_entity.pdbx_description
1 polymer ?
#
loop_
_entity_poly.entity_id
_entity_poly.type
_entity_poly.pdbx_seq_one_letter_code
_entity_poly.pdbx_strand_id
1 'polypeptide(L)'
;MSTALPVREPYTEPIYSSLSFELFSIALSQKTGKSYDQLLTETILEPLGLKNTGASPGNDEKAVIPPLDKATQGWGTDYGFAAPGGGLYSSLGDLATLASRILDETVFQDPESTRQWLKPQSMTSGINELVGRPWEIQRTNNLVPENSHTIDIYAKSGGASGYVSQMSLVDEYGIGFVVLTAGPQDSPTASVLNDAVISSLIPAIDQETRKQAHIYTGNFSSGSLQKSMSNNGKTSAPVSLGLSIDNGTGLKIDPLVRNGSNILAGFGKLWNSLLPMIGILNSDFRLYPTGIENPVDGEKNVVLEDWRINFDIIPADNAAMSDLPGQGKLSNICTSWQSESWIYYGGEALDRIVFKVDRGAGKMIGVDIPFLRSGILEKA
;
A
#
# COMPACT_ATOMS: atom_id res chain seq x y z
N MET A 1 19.60 35.07 -14.74
CA MET A 1 18.75 35.28 -13.54
C MET A 1 19.63 35.09 -12.31
N SER A 2 19.86 36.13 -11.51
CA SER A 2 20.79 36.08 -10.36
C SER A 2 20.14 36.55 -9.05
N THR A 3 18.80 36.47 -8.93
CA THR A 3 18.06 37.08 -7.81
C THR A 3 16.93 36.22 -7.25
N ALA A 4 16.89 34.91 -7.52
CA ALA A 4 15.93 34.04 -6.84
C ALA A 4 16.41 33.80 -5.40
N LEU A 5 15.62 34.26 -4.43
CA LEU A 5 15.89 34.00 -3.01
C LEU A 5 15.29 32.63 -2.62
N PRO A 6 15.98 31.83 -1.79
CA PRO A 6 15.39 30.64 -1.20
C PRO A 6 14.11 30.97 -0.44
N VAL A 7 13.07 30.16 -0.60
CA VAL A 7 11.80 30.33 0.15
C VAL A 7 11.94 29.85 1.59
N ARG A 8 12.69 28.75 1.81
CA ARG A 8 13.01 28.15 3.12
C ARG A 8 14.37 27.47 3.10
N GLU A 9 14.89 27.18 4.29
CA GLU A 9 16.06 26.32 4.48
C GLU A 9 15.77 24.88 4.01
N PRO A 10 16.73 24.19 3.37
CA PRO A 10 16.58 22.79 2.99
C PRO A 10 16.18 21.88 4.17
N TYR A 11 15.36 20.87 3.91
CA TYR A 11 14.89 19.87 4.89
C TYR A 11 14.05 20.43 6.06
N THR A 12 13.49 21.63 5.94
CA THR A 12 12.60 22.18 6.98
C THR A 12 11.13 21.81 6.80
N GLU A 13 10.58 22.02 5.61
CA GLU A 13 9.20 21.69 5.26
C GLU A 13 9.08 21.45 3.74
N PRO A 14 8.09 20.65 3.28
CA PRO A 14 7.86 20.48 1.85
C PRO A 14 7.24 21.74 1.24
N ILE A 15 7.79 22.20 0.12
CA ILE A 15 7.24 23.32 -0.66
C ILE A 15 7.19 22.92 -2.13
N TYR A 16 6.01 23.09 -2.74
CA TYR A 16 5.82 22.82 -4.16
C TYR A 16 6.67 23.78 -5.02
N SER A 17 7.36 23.24 -6.02
CA SER A 17 8.21 24.02 -6.92
C SER A 17 8.33 23.37 -8.29
N SER A 18 7.63 23.92 -9.29
CA SER A 18 7.83 23.54 -10.70
C SER A 18 9.26 23.83 -11.18
N LEU A 19 9.88 24.90 -10.66
CA LEU A 19 11.27 25.26 -10.96
C LEU A 19 12.26 24.16 -10.55
N SER A 20 11.96 23.40 -9.49
CA SER A 20 12.83 22.30 -9.06
C SER A 20 12.93 21.20 -10.13
N PHE A 21 11.84 20.92 -10.86
CA PHE A 21 11.86 19.96 -11.97
C PHE A 21 12.62 20.50 -13.19
N GLU A 22 12.52 21.79 -13.48
CA GLU A 22 13.31 22.45 -14.53
C GLU A 22 14.81 22.36 -14.22
N LEU A 23 15.23 22.76 -13.01
CA LEU A 23 16.63 22.70 -12.59
C LEU A 23 17.18 21.28 -12.61
N PHE A 24 16.38 20.30 -12.17
CA PHE A 24 16.75 18.89 -12.22
C PHE A 24 16.94 18.41 -13.67
N SER A 25 16.03 18.78 -14.58
CA SER A 25 16.14 18.44 -16.00
C SER A 25 17.36 19.08 -16.68
N ILE A 26 17.67 20.34 -16.37
CA ILE A 26 18.88 21.01 -16.88
C ILE A 26 20.15 20.29 -16.39
N ALA A 27 20.20 19.89 -15.12
CA ALA A 27 21.34 19.15 -14.58
C ALA A 27 21.51 17.78 -15.26
N LEU A 28 20.40 17.06 -15.50
CA LEU A 28 20.42 15.81 -16.27
C LEU A 28 20.89 16.03 -17.71
N SER A 29 20.43 17.09 -18.36
CA SER A 29 20.84 17.42 -19.72
C SER A 29 22.34 17.72 -19.81
N GLN A 30 22.89 18.50 -18.88
CA GLN A 30 24.34 18.75 -18.80
C GLN A 30 25.13 17.48 -18.53
N LYS A 31 24.62 16.59 -17.67
CA LYS A 31 25.31 15.35 -17.29
C LYS A 31 25.32 14.31 -18.41
N THR A 32 24.24 14.22 -19.18
CA THR A 32 24.03 13.18 -20.19
C THR A 32 24.31 13.64 -21.62
N GLY A 33 24.33 14.96 -21.86
CA GLY A 33 24.41 15.54 -23.20
C GLY A 33 23.11 15.41 -24.02
N LYS A 34 22.00 15.00 -23.40
CA LYS A 34 20.71 14.77 -24.05
C LYS A 34 19.70 15.85 -23.69
N SER A 35 18.76 16.15 -24.58
CA SER A 35 17.63 17.05 -24.27
C SER A 35 16.63 16.37 -23.33
N TYR A 36 15.75 17.16 -22.73
CA TYR A 36 14.65 16.63 -21.92
C TYR A 36 13.78 15.64 -22.71
N ASP A 37 13.39 15.99 -23.94
CA ASP A 37 12.54 15.13 -24.77
C ASP A 37 13.22 13.81 -25.14
N GLN A 38 14.54 13.84 -25.39
CA GLN A 38 15.32 12.64 -25.62
C GLN A 38 15.34 11.74 -24.37
N LEU A 39 15.62 12.32 -23.20
CA LEU A 39 15.63 11.58 -21.94
C LEU A 39 14.23 11.00 -21.63
N LEU A 40 13.17 11.80 -21.76
CA LEU A 40 11.79 11.37 -21.58
C LEU A 40 11.46 10.18 -22.50
N THR A 41 11.81 10.29 -23.78
CA THR A 41 11.54 9.26 -24.79
C THR A 41 12.27 7.96 -24.46
N GLU A 42 13.59 8.02 -24.28
CA GLU A 42 14.42 6.83 -24.12
C GLU A 42 14.25 6.13 -22.76
N THR A 43 13.96 6.89 -21.70
CA THR A 43 13.95 6.36 -20.33
C THR A 43 12.55 6.05 -19.80
N ILE A 44 11.51 6.65 -20.37
CA ILE A 44 10.13 6.49 -19.90
C ILE A 44 9.20 6.04 -21.03
N LEU A 45 9.10 6.79 -22.13
CA LEU A 45 8.06 6.56 -23.12
C LEU A 45 8.27 5.26 -23.91
N GLU A 46 9.47 5.03 -24.45
CA GLU A 46 9.76 3.81 -25.22
C GLU A 46 9.76 2.55 -24.35
N PRO A 47 10.41 2.52 -23.17
CA PRO A 47 10.41 1.33 -22.30
C PRO A 47 9.00 0.92 -21.85
N LEU A 48 8.12 1.89 -21.61
CA LEU A 48 6.74 1.63 -21.19
C LEU A 48 5.75 1.53 -22.37
N GLY A 49 6.19 1.82 -23.59
CA GLY A 49 5.37 1.79 -24.79
C GLY A 49 4.28 2.88 -24.85
N LEU A 50 4.52 4.05 -24.26
CA LEU A 50 3.58 5.18 -24.18
C LEU A 50 3.58 5.99 -25.47
N LYS A 51 2.71 5.62 -26.43
CA LYS A 51 2.72 6.17 -27.81
C LYS A 51 1.94 7.47 -27.99
N ASN A 52 1.16 7.87 -27.00
CA ASN A 52 0.30 9.04 -27.02
C ASN A 52 0.61 9.97 -25.84
N THR A 53 1.87 9.96 -25.39
CA THR A 53 2.42 10.79 -24.32
C THR A 53 3.65 11.50 -24.83
N GLY A 54 3.85 12.76 -24.45
CA GLY A 54 5.03 13.52 -24.85
C GLY A 54 4.99 14.96 -24.35
N ALA A 55 6.04 15.73 -24.68
CA ALA A 55 6.06 17.17 -24.43
C ALA A 55 5.24 17.92 -25.49
N SER A 56 4.45 18.90 -25.06
CA SER A 56 3.70 19.85 -25.92
C SER A 56 4.63 20.45 -27.00
N PRO A 57 4.16 20.74 -28.24
CA PRO A 57 2.78 21.03 -28.66
C PRO A 57 1.88 19.84 -29.00
N GLY A 58 2.44 18.62 -29.11
CA GLY A 58 1.66 17.42 -29.43
C GLY A 58 1.12 17.38 -30.86
N ASN A 59 0.10 16.54 -31.08
CA ASN A 59 -0.54 16.33 -32.39
C ASN A 59 -2.05 16.60 -32.31
N ASP A 60 -2.49 17.64 -33.01
CA ASP A 60 -3.89 18.08 -33.07
C ASP A 60 -4.86 16.98 -33.53
N GLU A 61 -4.44 16.09 -34.44
CA GLU A 61 -5.29 15.00 -34.95
C GLU A 61 -5.64 13.97 -33.88
N LYS A 62 -4.88 13.93 -32.78
CA LYS A 62 -5.08 13.01 -31.65
C LYS A 62 -5.62 13.69 -30.40
N ALA A 63 -5.73 15.02 -30.41
CA ALA A 63 -6.02 15.81 -29.23
C ALA A 63 -7.52 15.97 -28.98
N VAL A 64 -7.90 16.02 -27.71
CA VAL A 64 -9.21 16.55 -27.32
C VAL A 64 -9.05 18.06 -27.16
N ILE A 65 -9.59 18.83 -28.09
CA ILE A 65 -9.53 20.29 -28.08
C ILE A 65 -10.90 20.83 -27.65
N PRO A 66 -11.03 21.42 -26.44
CA PRO A 66 -12.31 21.93 -25.98
C PRO A 66 -12.70 23.17 -26.80
N PRO A 67 -14.01 23.43 -27.01
CA PRO A 67 -14.49 24.58 -27.77
C PRO A 67 -14.37 25.87 -26.95
N LEU A 68 -13.14 26.25 -26.61
CA LEU A 68 -12.80 27.46 -25.85
C LEU A 68 -12.21 28.51 -26.79
N ASP A 69 -12.21 29.77 -26.35
CA ASP A 69 -11.50 30.82 -27.07
C ASP A 69 -10.01 30.50 -27.13
N LYS A 70 -9.37 30.80 -28.27
CA LYS A 70 -7.91 30.55 -28.47
C LYS A 70 -7.03 31.18 -27.39
N ALA A 71 -7.46 32.29 -26.80
CA ALA A 71 -6.73 32.95 -25.71
C ALA A 71 -6.75 32.16 -24.38
N THR A 72 -7.74 31.27 -24.21
CA THR A 72 -7.97 30.44 -23.02
C THR A 72 -7.79 28.94 -23.28
N GLN A 73 -7.42 28.57 -24.50
CA GLN A 73 -7.17 27.20 -24.90
C GLN A 73 -5.65 26.97 -24.91
N GLY A 74 -5.13 26.23 -23.93
CA GLY A 74 -3.69 26.00 -23.75
C GLY A 74 -3.07 24.89 -24.60
N TRP A 75 -3.86 24.19 -25.42
CA TRP A 75 -3.35 23.13 -26.30
C TRP A 75 -2.30 23.68 -27.27
N GLY A 76 -1.20 22.94 -27.45
CA GLY A 76 -0.13 23.36 -28.34
C GLY A 76 0.83 24.40 -27.75
N THR A 77 0.67 24.80 -26.48
CA THR A 77 1.60 25.75 -25.83
C THR A 77 3.00 25.15 -25.76
N ASP A 78 4.02 25.87 -26.24
CA ASP A 78 5.41 25.49 -26.04
C ASP A 78 5.87 25.90 -24.63
N TYR A 79 6.14 24.91 -23.78
CA TYR A 79 6.58 25.12 -22.40
C TYR A 79 8.09 25.27 -22.27
N GLY A 80 8.88 24.97 -23.31
CA GLY A 80 10.34 25.03 -23.28
C GLY A 80 10.94 24.33 -22.04
N PHE A 81 11.79 25.05 -21.30
CA PHE A 81 12.42 24.52 -20.08
C PHE A 81 11.43 24.19 -18.94
N ALA A 82 10.20 24.73 -18.98
CA ALA A 82 9.18 24.44 -17.99
C ALA A 82 8.42 23.12 -18.28
N ALA A 83 8.68 22.45 -19.42
CA ALA A 83 8.02 21.19 -19.77
C ALA A 83 8.09 20.10 -18.67
N PRO A 84 9.21 19.88 -17.96
CA PRO A 84 9.29 18.91 -16.87
C PRO A 84 8.37 19.22 -15.68
N GLY A 85 7.95 20.48 -15.52
CA GLY A 85 7.10 20.92 -14.41
C GLY A 85 5.60 20.89 -14.71
N GLY A 86 5.18 20.53 -15.93
CA GLY A 86 3.76 20.47 -16.30
C GLY A 86 3.42 20.62 -17.79
N GLY A 87 4.38 20.50 -18.70
CA GLY A 87 4.17 20.68 -20.14
C GLY A 87 3.98 19.40 -20.95
N LEU A 88 3.62 18.29 -20.29
CA LEU A 88 3.35 17.02 -20.95
C LEU A 88 1.87 16.88 -21.30
N TYR A 89 1.59 16.23 -22.42
CA TYR A 89 0.27 15.67 -22.75
C TYR A 89 0.33 14.15 -22.65
N SER A 90 -0.83 13.52 -22.43
CA SER A 90 -0.97 12.07 -22.43
C SER A 90 -2.39 11.66 -22.82
N SER A 91 -2.60 10.35 -23.02
CA SER A 91 -3.92 9.75 -23.21
C SER A 91 -4.31 8.92 -21.98
N LEU A 92 -5.61 8.64 -21.82
CA LEU A 92 -6.08 7.72 -20.77
C LEU A 92 -5.42 6.34 -20.86
N GLY A 93 -5.21 5.81 -22.07
CA GLY A 93 -4.59 4.50 -22.26
C GLY A 93 -3.14 4.44 -21.80
N ASP A 94 -2.36 5.48 -22.09
CA ASP A 94 -0.96 5.57 -21.68
C ASP A 94 -0.86 5.77 -20.15
N LEU A 95 -1.67 6.66 -19.56
CA LEU A 95 -1.68 6.85 -18.11
C LEU A 95 -2.19 5.61 -17.36
N ALA A 96 -3.16 4.88 -17.90
CA ALA A 96 -3.59 3.60 -17.35
C ALA A 96 -2.49 2.54 -17.42
N THR A 97 -1.72 2.53 -18.52
CA THR A 97 -0.53 1.65 -18.64
C THR A 97 0.52 2.00 -17.59
N LEU A 98 0.82 3.29 -17.41
CA LEU A 98 1.73 3.75 -16.36
C LEU A 98 1.20 3.34 -14.96
N ALA A 99 -0.07 3.61 -14.65
CA ALA A 99 -0.70 3.22 -13.39
C ALA A 99 -0.56 1.71 -13.12
N SER A 100 -0.90 0.87 -14.09
CA SER A 100 -0.77 -0.59 -14.00
C SER A 100 0.67 -0.99 -13.74
N ARG A 101 1.64 -0.44 -14.48
CA ARG A 101 3.07 -0.78 -14.29
C ARG A 101 3.58 -0.42 -12.91
N ILE A 102 3.07 0.67 -12.32
CA ILE A 102 3.41 1.07 -10.95
C ILE A 102 2.81 0.07 -9.95
N LEU A 103 1.52 -0.23 -10.08
CA LEU A 103 0.80 -1.14 -9.16
C LEU A 103 1.28 -2.60 -9.27
N ASP A 104 1.68 -3.04 -10.47
CA ASP A 104 2.30 -4.34 -10.72
C ASP A 104 3.79 -4.37 -10.28
N GLU A 105 4.33 -3.25 -9.78
CA GLU A 105 5.74 -3.09 -9.40
C GLU A 105 6.74 -3.36 -10.54
N THR A 106 6.32 -3.17 -11.79
CA THR A 106 7.12 -3.43 -13.02
C THR A 106 7.55 -2.17 -13.76
N VAL A 107 7.27 -0.98 -13.20
CA VAL A 107 7.74 0.30 -13.77
C VAL A 107 9.27 0.45 -13.68
N PHE A 108 9.90 -0.19 -12.71
CA PHE A 108 11.35 -0.35 -12.59
C PHE A 108 11.76 -1.81 -12.81
N GLN A 109 13.06 -2.07 -12.91
CA GLN A 109 13.59 -3.43 -13.09
C GLN A 109 13.38 -4.30 -11.85
N ASP A 110 13.47 -3.69 -10.66
CA ASP A 110 13.25 -4.34 -9.38
C ASP A 110 11.98 -3.80 -8.71
N PRO A 111 11.14 -4.67 -8.13
CA PRO A 111 9.93 -4.25 -7.43
C PRO A 111 10.20 -3.37 -6.19
N GLU A 112 11.36 -3.54 -5.55
CA GLU A 112 11.76 -2.77 -4.37
C GLU A 112 11.87 -1.28 -4.66
N SER A 113 12.44 -0.91 -5.81
CA SER A 113 12.51 0.48 -6.26
C SER A 113 11.12 1.11 -6.36
N THR A 114 10.12 0.36 -6.83
CA THR A 114 8.73 0.86 -6.89
C THR A 114 8.17 1.08 -5.49
N ARG A 115 8.35 0.12 -4.58
CA ARG A 115 7.92 0.25 -3.17
C ARG A 115 8.60 1.42 -2.45
N GLN A 116 9.90 1.61 -2.70
CA GLN A 116 10.67 2.73 -2.14
C GLN A 116 10.15 4.06 -2.71
N TRP A 117 9.84 4.10 -4.00
CA TRP A 117 9.34 5.28 -4.68
C TRP A 117 7.97 5.73 -4.15
N LEU A 118 7.12 4.78 -3.76
CA LEU A 118 5.84 5.00 -3.09
C LEU A 118 5.97 5.23 -1.57
N LYS A 119 7.16 5.48 -1.01
CA LYS A 119 7.27 5.91 0.39
C LYS A 119 7.19 7.44 0.53
N PRO A 120 6.42 7.96 1.51
CA PRO A 120 6.43 9.39 1.80
C PRO A 120 7.83 9.83 2.21
N GLN A 121 8.23 11.04 1.79
CA GLN A 121 9.49 11.68 2.16
C GLN A 121 9.30 12.76 3.24
N SER A 122 8.10 13.30 3.35
CA SER A 122 7.74 14.33 4.32
C SER A 122 6.25 14.31 4.61
N MET A 123 5.84 15.07 5.62
CA MET A 123 4.44 15.38 5.90
C MET A 123 4.25 16.89 5.89
N THR A 124 3.05 17.33 5.55
CA THR A 124 2.68 18.74 5.75
C THR A 124 2.35 18.99 7.22
N SER A 125 1.90 20.19 7.57
CA SER A 125 1.33 20.47 8.90
C SER A 125 0.02 19.71 9.15
N GLY A 126 -0.64 19.19 8.11
CA GLY A 126 -1.80 18.32 8.22
C GLY A 126 -1.40 16.85 8.27
N ILE A 127 -1.94 16.10 9.23
CA ILE A 127 -1.66 14.66 9.42
C ILE A 127 -2.20 13.78 8.27
N ASN A 128 -3.09 14.35 7.45
CA ASN A 128 -3.76 13.68 6.33
C ASN A 128 -3.07 13.90 4.98
N GLU A 129 -1.97 14.64 4.94
CA GLU A 129 -1.29 14.99 3.69
C GLU A 129 0.21 14.75 3.82
N LEU A 130 0.69 13.77 3.06
CA LEU A 130 2.10 13.40 2.97
C LEU A 130 2.65 13.74 1.59
N VAL A 131 3.97 13.92 1.50
CA VAL A 131 4.64 14.32 0.26
C VAL A 131 5.69 13.28 -0.11
N GLY A 132 5.56 12.71 -1.30
CA GLY A 132 6.48 11.73 -1.90
C GLY A 132 7.35 12.33 -3.02
N ARG A 133 7.78 11.49 -3.97
CA ARG A 133 8.62 11.90 -5.11
C ARG A 133 7.97 11.57 -6.46
N PRO A 134 7.00 12.31 -7.02
CA PRO A 134 6.49 13.61 -6.59
C PRO A 134 5.07 13.53 -6.02
N TRP A 135 4.68 12.38 -5.47
CA TRP A 135 3.31 12.08 -5.04
C TRP A 135 2.77 13.08 -4.00
N GLU A 136 1.53 13.53 -4.23
CA GLU A 136 0.64 14.16 -3.25
C GLU A 136 -0.15 13.02 -2.60
N ILE A 137 0.21 12.63 -1.38
CA ILE A 137 -0.33 11.42 -0.76
C ILE A 137 -1.40 11.82 0.26
N GLN A 138 -2.64 11.51 -0.08
CA GLN A 138 -3.79 11.79 0.77
C GLN A 138 -4.07 10.59 1.68
N ARG A 139 -4.02 10.81 2.99
CA ARG A 139 -4.29 9.79 4.02
C ARG A 139 -5.66 10.00 4.63
N THR A 140 -6.51 8.97 4.59
CA THR A 140 -7.88 9.03 5.14
C THR A 140 -8.30 7.71 5.74
N ASN A 141 -9.23 7.71 6.69
CA ASN A 141 -9.86 6.51 7.23
C ASN A 141 -11.39 6.51 7.06
N ASN A 142 -11.91 7.46 6.28
CA ASN A 142 -13.34 7.74 6.17
C ASN A 142 -13.97 7.22 4.87
N LEU A 143 -13.22 6.47 4.05
CA LEU A 143 -13.75 5.93 2.80
C LEU A 143 -14.57 4.66 3.03
N VAL A 144 -14.24 3.86 4.04
CA VAL A 144 -14.91 2.58 4.31
C VAL A 144 -15.41 2.54 5.76
N PRO A 145 -16.53 3.20 6.09
CA PRO A 145 -16.96 3.40 7.48
C PRO A 145 -17.33 2.09 8.20
N GLU A 146 -17.80 1.07 7.49
CA GLU A 146 -18.18 -0.24 8.06
C GLU A 146 -16.99 -1.00 8.65
N ASN A 147 -15.78 -0.73 8.15
CA ASN A 147 -14.52 -1.33 8.58
C ASN A 147 -13.37 -0.33 8.42
N SER A 148 -13.49 0.80 9.13
CA SER A 148 -12.58 1.94 9.03
C SER A 148 -11.12 1.53 9.26
N HIS A 149 -10.28 1.88 8.30
CA HIS A 149 -8.83 1.71 8.33
C HIS A 149 -8.18 2.82 7.49
N THR A 150 -6.88 3.02 7.71
CA THR A 150 -6.11 4.03 6.98
C THR A 150 -5.93 3.60 5.53
N ILE A 151 -6.29 4.49 4.62
CA ILE A 151 -6.11 4.37 3.18
C ILE A 151 -5.25 5.54 2.71
N ASP A 152 -4.15 5.22 2.03
CA ASP A 152 -3.26 6.20 1.43
C ASP A 152 -3.49 6.24 -0.09
N ILE A 153 -3.84 7.42 -0.61
CA ILE A 153 -4.07 7.66 -2.05
C ILE A 153 -2.87 8.43 -2.58
N TYR A 154 -2.07 7.76 -3.41
CA TYR A 154 -0.92 8.33 -4.09
C TYR A 154 -1.39 9.08 -5.33
N ALA A 155 -1.55 10.39 -5.20
CA ALA A 155 -2.11 11.22 -6.23
C ALA A 155 -1.09 12.15 -6.89
N LYS A 156 -1.42 12.58 -8.10
CA LYS A 156 -0.84 13.79 -8.67
C LYS A 156 -1.89 14.54 -9.49
N SER A 157 -2.12 15.77 -9.09
CA SER A 157 -2.93 16.73 -9.82
C SER A 157 -2.10 17.53 -10.83
N GLY A 158 -2.75 18.01 -11.89
CA GLY A 158 -2.15 18.87 -12.91
C GLY A 158 -3.19 19.75 -13.58
N GLY A 159 -2.80 20.97 -13.94
CA GLY A 159 -3.67 21.94 -14.57
C GLY A 159 -2.92 22.78 -15.59
N ALA A 160 -3.51 22.92 -16.77
CA ALA A 160 -3.11 23.84 -17.81
C ALA A 160 -4.36 24.61 -18.31
N SER A 161 -4.16 25.69 -19.04
CA SER A 161 -5.28 26.47 -19.58
C SER A 161 -6.18 25.57 -20.45
N GLY A 162 -7.42 25.36 -20.03
CA GLY A 162 -8.37 24.48 -20.71
C GLY A 162 -8.31 22.98 -20.36
N TYR A 163 -7.41 22.55 -19.45
CA TYR A 163 -7.18 21.13 -19.15
C TYR A 163 -6.89 20.89 -17.66
N VAL A 164 -7.53 19.89 -17.07
CA VAL A 164 -7.23 19.41 -15.71
C VAL A 164 -7.09 17.90 -15.72
N SER A 165 -6.02 17.42 -15.08
CA SER A 165 -5.68 16.00 -14.97
C SER A 165 -5.52 15.60 -13.51
N GLN A 166 -5.99 14.41 -13.18
CA GLN A 166 -5.82 13.78 -11.88
C GLN A 166 -5.48 12.30 -12.09
N MET A 167 -4.38 11.87 -11.49
CA MET A 167 -4.02 10.45 -11.38
C MET A 167 -3.96 10.08 -9.91
N SER A 168 -4.49 8.93 -9.53
CA SER A 168 -4.56 8.47 -8.15
C SER A 168 -4.38 6.97 -8.07
N LEU A 169 -3.46 6.50 -7.23
CA LEU A 169 -3.17 5.09 -7.01
C LEU A 169 -3.47 4.74 -5.56
N VAL A 170 -4.07 3.57 -5.34
CA VAL A 170 -4.29 2.99 -4.01
C VAL A 170 -3.60 1.64 -4.02
N ASP A 171 -2.34 1.63 -3.57
CA ASP A 171 -1.42 0.50 -3.72
C ASP A 171 -1.90 -0.73 -2.94
N GLU A 172 -2.44 -0.54 -1.73
CA GLU A 172 -3.02 -1.59 -0.89
C GLU A 172 -4.17 -2.37 -1.57
N TYR A 173 -4.87 -1.75 -2.51
CA TYR A 173 -5.92 -2.41 -3.30
C TYR A 173 -5.47 -2.78 -4.71
N GLY A 174 -4.26 -2.39 -5.13
CA GLY A 174 -3.78 -2.61 -6.49
C GLY A 174 -4.59 -1.87 -7.56
N ILE A 175 -5.16 -0.69 -7.25
CA ILE A 175 -6.08 0.03 -8.15
C ILE A 175 -5.62 1.45 -8.43
N GLY A 176 -5.82 1.90 -9.67
CA GLY A 176 -5.51 3.24 -10.14
C GLY A 176 -6.68 3.89 -10.86
N PHE A 177 -6.83 5.20 -10.66
CA PHE A 177 -7.84 6.04 -11.29
C PHE A 177 -7.16 7.17 -12.06
N VAL A 178 -7.68 7.48 -13.24
CA VAL A 178 -7.22 8.59 -14.07
C VAL A 178 -8.44 9.39 -14.54
N VAL A 179 -8.48 10.67 -14.21
CA VAL A 179 -9.50 11.62 -14.64
C VAL A 179 -8.83 12.71 -15.46
N LEU A 180 -9.21 12.81 -16.73
CA LEU A 180 -8.75 13.87 -17.64
C LEU A 180 -9.96 14.67 -18.10
N THR A 181 -9.88 15.99 -18.00
CA THR A 181 -10.95 16.91 -18.43
C THR A 181 -10.40 17.98 -19.35
N ALA A 182 -11.21 18.37 -20.33
CA ALA A 182 -10.94 19.45 -21.27
C ALA A 182 -12.15 20.40 -21.26
N GLY A 183 -11.94 21.65 -20.87
CA GLY A 183 -13.02 22.61 -20.63
C GLY A 183 -12.55 23.84 -19.84
N PRO A 184 -13.46 24.71 -19.41
CA PRO A 184 -13.12 25.93 -18.67
C PRO A 184 -12.24 25.63 -17.44
N GLN A 185 -11.19 26.44 -17.23
CA GLN A 185 -10.19 26.22 -16.18
C GLN A 185 -10.76 26.28 -14.77
N ASP A 186 -11.82 27.07 -14.56
CA ASP A 186 -12.53 27.21 -13.29
C ASP A 186 -13.56 26.09 -13.04
N SER A 187 -13.69 25.14 -13.97
CA SER A 187 -14.61 24.03 -13.82
C SER A 187 -14.18 23.08 -12.70
N PRO A 188 -15.06 22.75 -11.74
CA PRO A 188 -14.78 21.77 -10.69
C PRO A 188 -14.92 20.33 -11.19
N THR A 189 -15.16 20.08 -12.48
CA THR A 189 -15.48 18.75 -13.01
C THR A 189 -14.43 17.70 -12.64
N ALA A 190 -13.13 18.01 -12.75
CA ALA A 190 -12.09 17.02 -12.47
C ALA A 190 -12.06 16.59 -10.99
N SER A 191 -12.15 17.54 -10.05
CA SER A 191 -12.17 17.23 -8.62
C SER A 191 -13.45 16.50 -8.22
N VAL A 192 -14.62 16.96 -8.70
CA VAL A 192 -15.91 16.31 -8.43
C VAL A 192 -15.93 14.87 -8.97
N LEU A 193 -15.40 14.64 -10.17
CA LEU A 193 -15.30 13.28 -10.73
C LEU A 193 -14.32 12.41 -9.95
N ASN A 194 -13.15 12.95 -9.57
CA ASN A 194 -12.19 12.22 -8.75
C ASN A 194 -12.79 11.77 -7.43
N ASP A 195 -13.43 12.68 -6.70
CA ASP A 195 -14.06 12.39 -5.41
C ASP A 195 -15.18 11.37 -5.55
N ALA A 196 -16.00 11.49 -6.61
CA ALA A 196 -17.08 10.55 -6.89
C ALA A 196 -16.56 9.15 -7.22
N VAL A 197 -15.50 9.04 -8.05
CA VAL A 197 -14.88 7.76 -8.42
C VAL A 197 -14.30 7.07 -7.19
N ILE A 198 -13.46 7.77 -6.42
CA ILE A 198 -12.81 7.24 -5.22
C ILE A 198 -13.86 6.83 -4.19
N SER A 199 -14.80 7.71 -3.87
CA SER A 199 -15.81 7.48 -2.83
C SER A 199 -16.86 6.42 -3.21
N SER A 200 -17.07 6.17 -4.51
CA SER A 200 -18.01 5.13 -4.96
C SER A 200 -17.35 3.76 -5.12
N LEU A 201 -16.10 3.72 -5.61
CA LEU A 201 -15.44 2.47 -5.95
C LEU A 201 -14.67 1.85 -4.79
N ILE A 202 -13.97 2.64 -3.97
CA ILE A 202 -13.16 2.08 -2.88
C ILE A 202 -13.98 1.24 -1.89
N PRO A 203 -15.19 1.64 -1.45
CA PRO A 203 -16.02 0.79 -0.60
C PRO A 203 -16.39 -0.54 -1.26
N ALA A 204 -16.66 -0.53 -2.56
CA ALA A 204 -17.02 -1.74 -3.31
C ALA A 204 -15.82 -2.66 -3.51
N ILE A 205 -14.65 -2.09 -3.77
CA ILE A 205 -13.36 -2.78 -3.86
C ILE A 205 -13.04 -3.44 -2.53
N ASP A 206 -13.11 -2.69 -1.43
CA ASP A 206 -12.85 -3.22 -0.08
C ASP A 206 -13.79 -4.39 0.26
N GLN A 207 -15.07 -4.26 -0.06
CA GLN A 207 -16.02 -5.36 0.13
C GLN A 207 -15.60 -6.61 -0.66
N GLU A 208 -15.11 -6.44 -1.88
CA GLU A 208 -14.67 -7.55 -2.73
C GLU A 208 -13.35 -8.17 -2.26
N THR A 209 -12.36 -7.38 -1.84
CA THR A 209 -11.11 -7.91 -1.27
C THR A 209 -11.39 -8.72 0.01
N ARG A 210 -12.32 -8.26 0.85
CA ARG A 210 -12.80 -9.00 2.03
C ARG A 210 -13.52 -10.29 1.63
N LYS A 211 -14.32 -10.27 0.56
CA LYS A 211 -14.94 -11.49 0.00
C LYS A 211 -13.88 -12.51 -0.41
N GLN A 212 -12.84 -12.07 -1.12
CA GLN A 212 -11.74 -12.93 -1.57
C GLN A 212 -10.93 -13.48 -0.38
N ALA A 213 -10.73 -12.68 0.67
CA ALA A 213 -10.04 -13.11 1.88
C ALA A 213 -10.78 -14.22 2.67
N HIS A 214 -12.05 -14.50 2.40
CA HIS A 214 -12.77 -15.58 3.10
C HIS A 214 -12.17 -16.97 2.87
N ILE A 215 -11.36 -17.18 1.83
CA ILE A 215 -10.65 -18.45 1.64
C ILE A 215 -9.78 -18.82 2.85
N TYR A 216 -9.29 -17.83 3.60
CA TYR A 216 -8.44 -17.99 4.80
C TYR A 216 -9.23 -18.24 6.10
N THR A 217 -10.55 -18.06 6.08
CA THR A 217 -11.40 -18.21 7.27
C THR A 217 -11.82 -19.66 7.52
N GLY A 218 -12.27 -19.97 8.73
CA GLY A 218 -12.78 -21.28 9.13
C GLY A 218 -12.01 -21.90 10.29
N ASN A 219 -12.38 -23.13 10.64
CA ASN A 219 -11.70 -23.91 11.65
C ASN A 219 -10.69 -24.85 10.98
N PHE A 220 -9.50 -24.91 11.53
CA PHE A 220 -8.39 -25.73 11.09
C PHE A 220 -7.97 -26.64 12.22
N SER A 221 -7.67 -27.89 11.90
CA SER A 221 -7.19 -28.83 12.91
C SER A 221 -6.23 -29.84 12.32
N SER A 222 -5.44 -30.46 13.18
CA SER A 222 -4.67 -31.64 12.82
C SER A 222 -5.65 -32.79 12.54
N GLY A 223 -6.15 -32.90 11.31
CA GLY A 223 -7.10 -33.92 10.86
C GLY A 223 -6.51 -35.34 10.88
N SER A 224 -7.39 -36.36 10.81
CA SER A 224 -7.13 -37.81 10.97
C SER A 224 -6.09 -38.46 10.04
N LEU A 225 -5.49 -37.69 9.12
CA LEU A 225 -4.47 -38.14 8.16
C LEU A 225 -3.06 -38.27 8.75
N GLN A 226 -2.85 -38.00 10.05
CA GLN A 226 -1.69 -38.55 10.78
C GLN A 226 -1.76 -40.08 11.00
N LYS A 227 -2.67 -40.82 10.34
CA LYS A 227 -2.43 -42.23 10.02
C LYS A 227 -1.43 -42.31 8.86
N SER A 228 -0.15 -42.24 9.21
CA SER A 228 1.03 -42.67 8.43
C SER A 228 2.10 -41.59 8.29
N MET A 229 2.65 -41.13 9.41
CA MET A 229 4.11 -41.04 9.58
C MET A 229 4.43 -41.12 11.08
N SER A 230 4.30 -42.33 11.62
CA SER A 230 4.93 -42.70 12.89
C SER A 230 6.44 -42.85 12.66
N ASN A 231 7.18 -41.75 12.62
CA ASN A 231 8.59 -41.81 12.94
C ASN A 231 8.73 -41.66 14.47
N ASN A 232 9.02 -42.78 15.14
CA ASN A 232 9.34 -42.90 16.57
C ASN A 232 8.21 -42.73 17.61
N GLY A 233 6.95 -43.08 17.30
CA GLY A 233 5.93 -43.29 18.35
C GLY A 233 5.57 -42.06 19.20
N LYS A 234 5.91 -40.85 18.76
CA LYS A 234 5.46 -39.59 19.38
C LYS A 234 4.23 -39.08 18.62
N THR A 235 3.05 -39.25 19.19
CA THR A 235 1.85 -38.56 18.74
C THR A 235 2.04 -37.06 18.96
N SER A 236 2.04 -36.27 17.89
CA SER A 236 2.05 -34.81 18.01
C SER A 236 0.76 -34.37 18.70
N ALA A 237 0.90 -33.51 19.71
CA ALA A 237 -0.23 -32.93 20.42
C ALA A 237 -1.21 -32.25 19.43
N PRO A 238 -2.53 -32.47 19.54
CA PRO A 238 -3.48 -31.91 18.59
C PRO A 238 -3.46 -30.38 18.65
N VAL A 239 -3.53 -29.74 17.49
CA VAL A 239 -3.57 -28.28 17.33
C VAL A 239 -4.84 -27.92 16.57
N SER A 240 -5.52 -26.85 17.00
CA SER A 240 -6.64 -26.26 16.28
C SER A 240 -6.54 -24.74 16.25
N LEU A 241 -6.90 -24.16 15.11
CA LEU A 241 -6.92 -22.73 14.85
C LEU A 241 -8.30 -22.37 14.28
N GLY A 242 -8.92 -21.28 14.73
CA GLY A 242 -10.09 -20.72 14.05
C GLY A 242 -9.80 -19.29 13.60
N LEU A 243 -10.21 -18.98 12.38
CA LEU A 243 -10.01 -17.69 11.74
C LEU A 243 -11.34 -17.12 11.25
N SER A 244 -11.59 -15.84 11.51
CA SER A 244 -12.76 -15.12 11.04
C SER A 244 -12.43 -13.73 10.51
N ILE A 245 -13.39 -13.14 9.81
CA ILE A 245 -13.37 -11.75 9.37
C ILE A 245 -14.53 -11.06 10.07
N ASP A 246 -14.24 -10.05 10.88
CA ASP A 246 -15.19 -9.13 11.52
C ASP A 246 -14.96 -7.71 11.00
N ASN A 247 -15.63 -6.69 11.54
CA ASN A 247 -15.50 -5.31 11.07
C ASN A 247 -14.10 -4.68 11.28
N GLY A 248 -13.14 -5.39 11.85
CA GLY A 248 -11.75 -4.93 11.91
C GLY A 248 -10.94 -5.24 10.64
N THR A 249 -9.66 -4.87 10.68
CA THR A 249 -8.64 -5.19 9.66
C THR A 249 -8.03 -6.58 9.90
N GLY A 250 -7.43 -7.16 8.86
CA GLY A 250 -6.77 -8.47 8.96
C GLY A 250 -7.73 -9.63 9.27
N LEU A 251 -7.17 -10.83 9.46
CA LEU A 251 -7.94 -12.00 9.89
C LEU A 251 -7.89 -12.11 11.41
N LYS A 252 -9.04 -12.19 12.05
CA LYS A 252 -9.12 -12.41 13.50
C LYS A 252 -8.78 -13.86 13.84
N ILE A 253 -7.96 -14.04 14.87
CA ILE A 253 -7.69 -15.35 15.47
C ILE A 253 -8.70 -15.59 16.59
N ASP A 254 -9.61 -16.56 16.41
CA ASP A 254 -10.65 -16.89 17.38
C ASP A 254 -10.10 -17.84 18.48
N PRO A 255 -10.00 -19.18 18.29
CA PRO A 255 -9.15 -20.01 19.13
C PRO A 255 -7.83 -20.35 18.45
N LEU A 256 -6.73 -20.33 19.23
CA LEU A 256 -5.53 -21.12 18.94
C LEU A 256 -5.25 -22.03 20.13
N VAL A 257 -5.38 -23.34 19.91
CA VAL A 257 -5.35 -24.34 20.99
C VAL A 257 -4.37 -25.44 20.65
N ARG A 258 -3.59 -25.88 21.66
CA ARG A 258 -2.76 -27.08 21.58
C ARG A 258 -3.04 -27.98 22.78
N ASN A 259 -3.43 -29.23 22.53
CA ASN A 259 -3.73 -30.21 23.58
C ASN A 259 -4.66 -29.66 24.69
N GLY A 260 -5.73 -28.96 24.28
CA GLY A 260 -6.67 -28.30 25.20
C GLY A 260 -6.15 -27.01 25.88
N SER A 261 -4.91 -26.61 25.66
CA SER A 261 -4.34 -25.37 26.21
C SER A 261 -4.56 -24.18 25.26
N ASN A 262 -5.06 -23.07 25.78
CA ASN A 262 -5.21 -21.82 25.03
C ASN A 262 -3.82 -21.16 24.82
N ILE A 263 -3.36 -21.13 23.58
CA ILE A 263 -2.05 -20.58 23.20
C ILE A 263 -2.06 -19.05 23.23
N LEU A 264 -3.16 -18.40 22.86
CA LEU A 264 -3.28 -16.93 22.89
C LEU A 264 -3.16 -16.40 24.33
N ALA A 265 -3.73 -17.10 25.31
CA ALA A 265 -3.52 -16.80 26.72
C ALA A 265 -2.05 -17.01 27.15
N GLY A 266 -1.34 -17.94 26.51
CA GLY A 266 0.10 -18.13 26.65
C GLY A 266 0.91 -16.94 26.14
N PHE A 267 0.52 -16.33 25.01
CA PHE A 267 1.16 -15.11 24.51
C PHE A 267 1.11 -13.98 25.53
N GLY A 268 -0.05 -13.74 26.16
CA GLY A 268 -0.17 -12.72 27.22
C GLY A 268 0.75 -12.98 28.42
N LYS A 269 0.90 -14.24 28.84
CA LYS A 269 1.83 -14.61 29.94
C LYS A 269 3.28 -14.37 29.56
N LEU A 270 3.68 -14.76 28.35
CA LEU A 270 5.05 -14.53 27.86
C LEU A 270 5.33 -13.05 27.71
N TRP A 271 4.40 -12.29 27.14
CA TRP A 271 4.51 -10.85 26.99
C TRP A 271 4.74 -10.15 28.34
N ASN A 272 3.90 -10.43 29.34
CA ASN A 272 4.04 -9.84 30.68
C ASN A 272 5.35 -10.23 31.37
N SER A 273 5.89 -11.42 31.07
CA SER A 273 7.15 -11.89 31.65
C SER A 273 8.39 -11.32 30.95
N LEU A 274 8.33 -11.15 29.63
CA LEU A 274 9.50 -10.81 28.81
C LEU A 274 9.56 -9.32 28.47
N LEU A 275 8.40 -8.68 28.30
CA LEU A 275 8.25 -7.31 27.78
C LEU A 275 7.38 -6.42 28.70
N PRO A 276 7.52 -6.46 30.04
CA PRO A 276 6.63 -5.71 30.95
C PRO A 276 6.68 -4.18 30.76
N MET A 277 7.76 -3.66 30.16
CA MET A 277 7.96 -2.24 29.91
C MET A 277 7.37 -1.73 28.58
N ILE A 278 6.96 -2.64 27.69
CA ILE A 278 6.50 -2.28 26.34
C ILE A 278 5.02 -1.87 26.34
N GLY A 279 4.23 -2.40 27.28
CA GLY A 279 2.81 -2.07 27.44
C GLY A 279 1.94 -3.31 27.62
N ILE A 280 0.63 -3.11 27.55
CA ILE A 280 -0.35 -4.19 27.70
C ILE A 280 -0.68 -4.75 26.32
N LEU A 281 -0.43 -6.05 26.14
CA LEU A 281 -0.76 -6.75 24.90
C LEU A 281 -2.29 -6.81 24.70
N ASN A 282 -2.74 -6.45 23.51
CA ASN A 282 -4.10 -6.64 23.07
C ASN A 282 -4.44 -8.14 23.01
N SER A 283 -5.59 -8.51 23.56
CA SER A 283 -6.11 -9.88 23.45
C SER A 283 -6.76 -10.18 22.09
N ASP A 284 -7.06 -9.15 21.29
CA ASP A 284 -7.56 -9.31 19.92
C ASP A 284 -6.40 -9.48 18.94
N PHE A 285 -6.04 -10.73 18.65
CA PHE A 285 -4.93 -11.07 17.78
C PHE A 285 -5.39 -11.15 16.33
N ARG A 286 -4.68 -10.46 15.43
CA ARG A 286 -5.01 -10.38 14.01
C ARG A 286 -3.83 -10.75 13.14
N LEU A 287 -4.10 -11.46 12.05
CA LEU A 287 -3.13 -11.84 11.04
C LEU A 287 -3.14 -10.87 9.86
N TYR A 288 -1.94 -10.50 9.41
CA TYR A 288 -1.71 -9.69 8.22
C TYR A 288 -0.71 -10.38 7.28
N PRO A 289 -0.90 -10.29 5.96
CA PRO A 289 0.04 -10.84 4.99
C PRO A 289 1.34 -10.05 5.00
N THR A 290 2.46 -10.73 4.80
CA THR A 290 3.78 -10.06 4.67
C THR A 290 4.17 -9.74 3.22
N GLY A 291 3.45 -10.31 2.25
CA GLY A 291 3.85 -10.32 0.84
C GLY A 291 4.97 -11.30 0.50
N ILE A 292 5.48 -12.07 1.47
CA ILE A 292 6.49 -13.11 1.24
C ILE A 292 5.79 -14.40 0.80
N GLU A 293 6.15 -14.88 -0.38
CA GLU A 293 5.66 -16.12 -0.96
C GLU A 293 6.82 -17.02 -1.37
N ASN A 294 6.72 -18.30 -1.01
CA ASN A 294 7.69 -19.33 -1.39
C ASN A 294 6.99 -20.42 -2.21
N PRO A 295 7.42 -20.70 -3.46
CA PRO A 295 6.90 -21.82 -4.23
C PRO A 295 7.11 -23.16 -3.52
N VAL A 296 6.16 -24.08 -3.68
CA VAL A 296 6.30 -25.45 -3.16
C VAL A 296 6.91 -26.35 -4.22
N ASP A 297 8.09 -26.90 -3.92
CA ASP A 297 8.80 -27.81 -4.84
C ASP A 297 7.91 -29.01 -5.24
N GLY A 298 7.75 -29.19 -6.55
CA GLY A 298 6.96 -30.29 -7.12
C GLY A 298 5.44 -30.03 -7.19
N GLU A 299 4.93 -28.94 -6.65
CA GLU A 299 3.51 -28.56 -6.71
C GLU A 299 3.33 -27.29 -7.55
N LYS A 300 2.86 -27.45 -8.79
CA LYS A 300 2.64 -26.31 -9.69
C LYS A 300 1.54 -25.40 -9.15
N ASN A 301 1.78 -24.09 -9.18
CA ASN A 301 0.87 -23.04 -8.70
C ASN A 301 0.61 -23.05 -7.18
N VAL A 302 1.34 -23.83 -6.41
CA VAL A 302 1.18 -23.85 -4.95
C VAL A 302 2.30 -23.05 -4.29
N VAL A 303 1.92 -22.18 -3.37
CA VAL A 303 2.82 -21.30 -2.62
C VAL A 303 2.59 -21.43 -1.12
N LEU A 304 3.63 -21.12 -0.36
CA LEU A 304 3.59 -20.85 1.07
C LEU A 304 3.63 -19.34 1.28
N GLU A 305 2.56 -18.79 1.84
CA GLU A 305 2.44 -17.38 2.17
C GLU A 305 2.78 -17.16 3.65
N ASP A 306 3.74 -16.28 3.92
CA ASP A 306 4.07 -15.88 5.28
C ASP A 306 3.15 -14.75 5.76
N TRP A 307 2.52 -14.97 6.90
CA TRP A 307 1.65 -14.02 7.59
C TRP A 307 2.14 -13.79 9.01
N ARG A 308 1.83 -12.62 9.57
CA ARG A 308 2.24 -12.23 10.91
C ARG A 308 1.05 -11.90 11.80
N ILE A 309 1.11 -12.39 13.03
CA ILE A 309 0.26 -11.93 14.13
C ILE A 309 0.77 -10.54 14.53
N ASN A 310 -0.08 -9.53 14.40
CA ASN A 310 0.24 -8.22 14.91
C ASN A 310 0.07 -8.24 16.44
N PHE A 311 1.15 -8.02 17.18
CA PHE A 311 1.09 -7.85 18.64
C PHE A 311 0.73 -6.40 18.96
N ASP A 312 -0.55 -6.09 18.76
CA ASP A 312 -1.09 -4.78 19.09
C ASP A 312 -0.94 -4.51 20.58
N ILE A 313 -0.39 -3.36 20.89
CA ILE A 313 -0.33 -2.86 22.26
C ILE A 313 -1.48 -1.88 22.33
N ILE A 314 -2.57 -2.27 23.01
CA ILE A 314 -3.64 -1.32 23.30
C ILE A 314 -2.96 -0.16 24.02
N PRO A 315 -3.34 1.11 23.75
CA PRO A 315 -2.93 2.18 24.66
C PRO A 315 -3.19 1.64 26.06
N ALA A 316 -2.21 1.68 26.96
CA ALA A 316 -2.34 1.19 28.33
C ALA A 316 -3.61 1.81 28.92
N ASP A 317 -4.74 1.11 28.75
CA ASP A 317 -6.17 1.46 28.83
C ASP A 317 -6.65 2.93 28.66
N ASN A 318 -5.76 3.87 28.32
CA ASN A 318 -5.89 5.29 28.67
C ASN A 318 -6.40 5.54 30.10
N ALA A 319 -6.43 4.53 30.98
CA ALA A 319 -6.81 4.77 32.36
C ALA A 319 -5.73 5.68 32.93
N ALA A 320 -6.18 6.65 33.72
CA ALA A 320 -5.29 7.54 34.41
C ALA A 320 -4.43 6.71 35.39
N MET A 321 -3.27 6.26 34.91
CA MET A 321 -2.18 5.73 35.74
C MET A 321 -1.53 6.86 36.56
N SER A 322 -1.86 8.12 36.24
CA SER A 322 -1.45 9.31 36.96
C SER A 322 -2.45 10.45 36.72
N ASP A 323 -2.48 11.42 37.63
CA ASP A 323 -3.22 12.69 37.44
C ASP A 323 -2.44 13.71 36.57
N LEU A 324 -1.37 13.28 35.89
CA LEU A 324 -0.55 14.19 35.09
C LEU A 324 -1.29 14.62 33.82
N PRO A 325 -1.21 15.92 33.46
CA PRO A 325 -1.87 16.42 32.27
C PRO A 325 -1.26 15.79 31.01
N GLY A 326 -2.11 15.34 30.09
CA GLY A 326 -1.68 14.83 28.78
C GLY A 326 -1.65 13.30 28.66
N GLN A 327 -1.89 12.56 29.74
CA GLN A 327 -2.09 11.12 29.66
C GLN A 327 -3.21 10.77 28.67
N GLY A 328 -2.94 9.85 27.75
CA GLY A 328 -3.87 9.43 26.69
C GLY A 328 -4.04 10.41 25.52
N LYS A 329 -3.44 11.62 25.57
CA LYS A 329 -3.51 12.58 24.45
C LYS A 329 -2.63 12.20 23.26
N LEU A 330 -1.66 11.31 23.44
CA LEU A 330 -0.87 10.70 22.38
C LEU A 330 -1.57 9.42 21.86
N SER A 331 -2.89 9.49 21.63
CA SER A 331 -3.68 8.40 21.07
C SER A 331 -3.31 8.13 19.61
N ASN A 332 -3.60 6.92 19.11
CA ASN A 332 -3.35 6.49 17.72
C ASN A 332 -1.88 6.32 17.33
N ILE A 333 -1.00 5.98 18.30
CA ILE A 333 0.35 5.50 17.99
C ILE A 333 0.25 4.02 17.60
N CYS A 334 0.74 3.68 16.43
CA CYS A 334 1.04 2.28 16.09
C CYS A 334 2.39 1.92 16.72
N THR A 335 2.37 1.08 17.74
CA THR A 335 3.59 0.56 18.41
C THR A 335 3.89 -0.89 18.01
N SER A 336 2.91 -1.58 17.42
CA SER A 336 3.00 -3.00 17.08
C SER A 336 4.11 -3.30 16.06
N TRP A 337 4.38 -2.36 15.14
CA TRP A 337 5.47 -2.44 14.15
C TRP A 337 6.85 -2.66 14.78
N GLN A 338 7.03 -2.27 16.05
CA GLN A 338 8.29 -2.49 16.76
C GLN A 338 8.47 -3.95 17.13
N SER A 339 7.39 -4.65 17.44
CA SER A 339 7.40 -5.96 18.11
C SER A 339 7.35 -7.18 17.19
N GLU A 340 7.27 -6.96 15.87
CA GLU A 340 7.28 -8.04 14.89
C GLU A 340 8.53 -8.90 15.04
N SER A 341 8.31 -10.21 15.08
CA SER A 341 9.35 -11.23 15.19
C SER A 341 10.28 -11.07 16.41
N TRP A 342 9.81 -10.48 17.53
CA TRP A 342 10.64 -10.33 18.76
C TRP A 342 10.68 -11.56 19.65
N ILE A 343 9.59 -12.33 19.70
CA ILE A 343 9.48 -13.47 20.61
C ILE A 343 9.60 -14.76 19.81
N TYR A 344 10.57 -15.60 20.17
CA TYR A 344 10.81 -16.89 19.55
C TYR A 344 10.52 -18.03 20.52
N TYR A 345 10.03 -19.14 19.97
CA TYR A 345 9.90 -20.41 20.69
C TYR A 345 10.38 -21.55 19.79
N GLY A 346 11.37 -22.31 20.28
CA GLY A 346 11.89 -23.46 19.55
C GLY A 346 12.58 -23.12 18.21
N GLY A 347 13.08 -21.89 18.07
CA GLY A 347 13.74 -21.38 16.86
C GLY A 347 12.82 -20.66 15.87
N GLU A 348 11.51 -20.69 16.11
CA GLU A 348 10.51 -20.05 15.24
C GLU A 348 9.89 -18.83 15.93
N ALA A 349 9.58 -17.80 15.15
CA ALA A 349 8.91 -16.61 15.68
C ALA A 349 7.46 -16.94 16.06
N LEU A 350 7.00 -16.47 17.23
CA LEU A 350 5.67 -16.77 17.75
C LEU A 350 4.52 -16.15 16.94
N ASP A 351 4.82 -15.08 16.21
CA ASP A 351 3.88 -14.37 15.36
C ASP A 351 3.79 -14.93 13.95
N ARG A 352 4.61 -15.91 13.57
CA ARG A 352 4.64 -16.44 12.21
C ARG A 352 3.55 -17.49 11.99
N ILE A 353 2.73 -17.29 10.96
CA ILE A 353 1.76 -18.25 10.43
C ILE A 353 2.00 -18.42 8.93
N VAL A 354 1.90 -19.65 8.42
CA VAL A 354 2.19 -19.94 7.02
C VAL A 354 0.96 -20.58 6.37
N PHE A 355 0.36 -19.93 5.38
CA PHE A 355 -0.72 -20.53 4.60
C PHE A 355 -0.17 -21.24 3.38
N LYS A 356 -0.68 -22.45 3.11
CA LYS A 356 -0.43 -23.15 1.85
C LYS A 356 -1.59 -22.89 0.91
N VAL A 357 -1.33 -22.27 -0.24
CA VAL A 357 -2.38 -21.78 -1.15
C VAL A 357 -2.12 -22.29 -2.57
N ASP A 358 -3.16 -22.80 -3.22
CA ASP A 358 -3.18 -23.09 -4.65
C ASP A 358 -3.68 -21.86 -5.40
N ARG A 359 -2.76 -21.15 -6.07
CA ARG A 359 -3.05 -19.97 -6.89
C ARG A 359 -3.86 -20.29 -8.13
N GLY A 360 -3.71 -21.50 -8.69
CA GLY A 360 -4.45 -21.91 -9.89
C GLY A 360 -5.91 -22.20 -9.58
N ALA A 361 -6.18 -22.78 -8.41
CA ALA A 361 -7.54 -23.07 -7.94
C ALA A 361 -8.17 -21.92 -7.12
N GLY A 362 -7.39 -20.92 -6.73
CA GLY A 362 -7.85 -19.84 -5.84
C GLY A 362 -8.29 -20.35 -4.47
N LYS A 363 -7.61 -21.37 -3.95
CA LYS A 363 -8.03 -22.10 -2.75
C LYS A 363 -6.90 -22.23 -1.74
N MET A 364 -7.21 -21.98 -0.47
CA MET A 364 -6.30 -22.30 0.62
C MET A 364 -6.39 -23.80 0.97
N ILE A 365 -5.23 -24.46 0.97
CA ILE A 365 -5.06 -25.91 1.20
C ILE A 365 -5.01 -26.20 2.70
N GLY A 366 -4.23 -25.41 3.44
CA GLY A 366 -4.12 -25.51 4.89
C GLY A 366 -3.19 -24.46 5.46
N VAL A 367 -2.94 -24.55 6.76
CA VAL A 367 -2.16 -23.56 7.52
C VAL A 367 -1.19 -24.24 8.47
N ASP A 368 0.07 -23.81 8.48
CA ASP A 368 1.08 -24.23 9.45
C ASP A 368 1.36 -23.12 10.47
N ILE A 369 1.68 -23.54 11.69
CA ILE A 369 2.02 -22.72 12.83
C ILE A 369 3.40 -23.19 13.30
N PRO A 370 4.48 -22.67 12.71
CA PRO A 370 5.82 -23.25 12.83
C PRO A 370 6.30 -23.41 14.27
N PHE A 371 6.06 -22.42 15.14
CA PHE A 371 6.48 -22.49 16.55
C PHE A 371 5.76 -23.59 17.35
N LEU A 372 4.58 -24.03 16.89
CA LEU A 372 3.89 -25.18 17.46
C LEU A 372 4.33 -26.50 16.82
N ARG A 373 5.06 -26.49 15.70
CA ARG A 373 5.36 -27.69 14.90
C ARG A 373 4.08 -28.45 14.56
N SER A 374 3.03 -27.71 14.17
CA SER A 374 1.72 -28.29 13.86
C SER A 374 1.75 -29.16 12.61
N GLY A 375 2.63 -28.82 11.66
CA GLY A 375 2.43 -29.24 10.28
C GLY A 375 1.22 -28.53 9.68
N ILE A 376 0.86 -28.90 8.44
CA ILE A 376 -0.29 -28.32 7.76
C ILE A 376 -1.58 -28.79 8.46
N LEU A 377 -2.30 -27.84 9.04
CA LEU A 377 -3.66 -28.00 9.56
C LEU A 377 -4.63 -27.86 8.39
N GLU A 378 -5.50 -28.85 8.24
CA GLU A 378 -6.53 -28.85 7.21
C GLU A 378 -7.79 -28.14 7.72
N LYS A 379 -8.53 -27.54 6.80
CA LYS A 379 -9.84 -26.95 7.09
C LYS A 379 -10.83 -28.05 7.47
N ALA A 380 -11.42 -27.94 8.66
CA ALA A 380 -12.35 -28.91 9.25
C ALA A 380 -13.74 -28.87 8.61
#